data_AF-A0A5C7J3J4-F1
#
_entry.id   AF-A0A5C7J3J4-F1
#
_cell.length_a   1.000
_cell.length_b   1.000
_cell.length_c   1.000
_cell.angle_alpha   90.00
_cell.angle_beta   90.00
_cell.angle_gamma   90.00
#
_symmetry.space_group_name_H-M   'P 1'
#
loop_
_entity.id
_entity.type
_entity.pdbx_description
1 polymer ?
#
loop_
_entity_poly.entity_id
_entity_poly.type
_entity_poly.pdbx_seq_one_letter_code
_entity_poly.pdbx_strand_id
1 'polypeptide(L)'
;MTAYYSYIFIISLAFSNPTFIDYSKEVISNLFLCLCYFLILSNKTLNNKFYDLLSVAVSMLGWSSIATYILILFIPDSELIIHTIEIKGYSNGDSDFETGVVLFPFTMVYGKFTPGDFYLLRVGGFFREAGIYQAISCFFLLYEFFHNKRVWLMIGLAIGTILTFSTMGIASLFLALAIIGYYSIKKQSLRALVFIALAAITIPTFIYAPYIGYAEKEKTHGESFSERSHSMSNGIEATSNNPLGYGVEIFRTQNSGINMIAAMGSTGVPGFLLQAFILSGISRQKSWHRVAIFFPILITALFAQPLIGSPLIYILSMAALDTKTHPRRHIQTN
;
A
#
# COMPACT_ATOMS: atom_id res chain seq x y z
N MET A 1 4.04 15.80 -5.21
CA MET A 1 3.10 15.42 -6.29
C MET A 1 3.27 16.29 -7.52
N THR A 2 2.95 17.59 -7.48
CA THR A 2 3.06 18.48 -8.65
C THR A 2 4.44 18.45 -9.29
N ALA A 3 5.51 18.58 -8.50
CA ALA A 3 6.88 18.48 -9.01
C ALA A 3 7.19 17.15 -9.73
N TYR A 4 6.64 16.02 -9.25
CA TYR A 4 6.80 14.72 -9.90
C TYR A 4 6.10 14.69 -11.25
N TYR A 5 4.81 15.07 -11.30
CA TYR A 5 4.06 15.08 -12.56
C TYR A 5 4.56 16.13 -13.56
N SER A 6 5.01 17.30 -13.08
CA SER A 6 5.66 18.30 -13.94
C SER A 6 6.97 17.77 -14.52
N TYR A 7 7.76 17.04 -13.74
CA TYR A 7 8.96 16.39 -14.24
C TYR A 7 8.63 15.32 -15.29
N ILE A 8 7.65 14.44 -15.03
CA ILE A 8 7.20 13.43 -16.01
C ILE A 8 6.68 14.09 -17.30
N PHE A 9 5.97 15.21 -17.18
CA PHE A 9 5.52 15.98 -18.33
C PHE A 9 6.70 16.52 -19.16
N ILE A 10 7.71 17.11 -18.50
CA ILE A 10 8.91 17.66 -19.18
C ILE A 10 9.68 16.56 -19.91
N ILE A 11 9.92 15.40 -19.28
CA ILE A 11 10.64 14.31 -19.95
C ILE A 11 9.81 13.75 -21.12
N SER A 12 8.49 13.60 -20.97
CA SER A 12 7.61 13.12 -22.04
C SER A 12 7.61 14.06 -23.25
N LEU A 13 7.67 15.39 -23.02
CA LEU A 13 7.84 16.37 -24.10
C LEU A 13 9.21 16.26 -24.75
N ALA A 14 10.28 16.15 -23.97
CA ALA A 14 11.65 16.11 -24.49
C ALA A 14 11.89 14.92 -25.43
N PHE A 15 11.22 13.78 -25.18
CA PHE A 15 11.30 12.60 -26.04
C PHE A 15 10.15 12.49 -27.06
N SER A 16 9.44 13.58 -27.36
CA SER A 16 8.37 13.65 -28.38
C SER A 16 7.28 12.57 -28.23
N ASN A 17 6.86 12.31 -27.00
CA ASN A 17 5.90 11.25 -26.73
C ASN A 17 4.46 11.72 -27.01
N PRO A 18 3.67 11.00 -27.83
CA PRO A 18 2.28 11.37 -28.14
C PRO A 18 1.34 11.38 -26.92
N THR A 19 1.69 10.74 -25.80
CA THR A 19 0.87 10.72 -24.57
C THR A 19 1.06 11.92 -23.64
N PHE A 20 1.77 12.97 -24.09
CA PHE A 20 1.87 14.22 -23.32
C PHE A 20 0.49 14.79 -22.92
N ILE A 21 -0.55 14.53 -23.73
CA ILE A 21 -1.93 14.93 -23.45
C ILE A 21 -2.45 14.24 -22.19
N ASP A 22 -2.20 12.94 -22.02
CA ASP A 22 -2.68 12.19 -20.86
C ASP A 22 -1.94 12.60 -19.59
N TYR A 23 -0.63 12.86 -19.68
CA TYR A 23 0.11 13.44 -18.55
C TYR A 23 -0.33 14.86 -18.22
N SER A 24 -0.76 15.64 -19.21
CA SER A 24 -1.33 16.98 -18.97
C SER A 24 -2.67 16.88 -18.23
N LYS A 25 -3.53 15.94 -18.63
CA LYS A 25 -4.79 15.63 -17.90
C LYS A 25 -4.50 15.18 -16.48
N GLU A 26 -3.49 14.34 -16.27
CA GLU A 26 -3.04 13.91 -14.94
C GLU A 26 -2.54 15.10 -14.11
N VAL A 27 -1.69 15.98 -14.66
CA VAL A 27 -1.22 17.19 -13.96
C VAL A 27 -2.39 18.07 -13.51
N ILE A 28 -3.35 18.34 -14.41
CA ILE A 28 -4.51 19.19 -14.12
C ILE A 28 -5.42 18.53 -13.09
N SER A 29 -5.74 17.25 -13.27
CA SER A 29 -6.60 16.49 -12.35
C SER A 29 -5.97 16.41 -10.96
N ASN A 30 -4.67 16.15 -10.88
CA ASN A 30 -3.93 16.09 -9.63
C ASN A 30 -3.83 17.46 -8.96
N LEU A 31 -3.68 18.55 -9.72
CA LEU A 31 -3.71 19.90 -9.17
C LEU A 31 -5.09 20.18 -8.55
N PHE A 32 -6.17 19.86 -9.27
CA PHE A 32 -7.54 20.06 -8.79
C PHE A 32 -7.85 19.22 -7.55
N LEU A 33 -7.55 17.92 -7.57
CA LEU A 33 -7.71 17.03 -6.42
C LEU A 33 -6.90 17.53 -5.22
N CYS A 34 -5.62 17.89 -5.44
CA CYS A 34 -4.80 18.45 -4.38
C CYS A 34 -5.42 19.73 -3.80
N LEU A 35 -5.97 20.61 -4.63
CA LEU A 35 -6.62 21.85 -4.16
C LEU A 35 -7.88 21.54 -3.34
N CYS A 36 -8.77 20.66 -3.82
CA CYS A 36 -9.98 20.29 -3.11
C CYS A 36 -9.67 19.69 -1.73
N TYR A 37 -8.76 18.71 -1.69
CA TYR A 37 -8.35 18.10 -0.42
C TYR A 37 -7.59 19.09 0.46
N PHE A 38 -6.73 19.94 -0.11
CA PHE A 38 -6.01 20.96 0.66
C PHE A 38 -6.98 21.94 1.33
N LEU A 39 -8.01 22.41 0.63
CA LEU A 39 -9.01 23.32 1.21
C LEU A 39 -9.70 22.68 2.42
N ILE A 40 -10.11 21.41 2.31
CA ILE A 40 -10.83 20.69 3.38
C ILE A 40 -9.88 20.30 4.53
N LEU A 41 -8.71 19.76 4.19
CA LEU A 41 -7.75 19.16 5.12
C LEU A 41 -6.74 20.18 5.67
N SER A 42 -6.77 21.45 5.24
CA SER A 42 -5.97 22.53 5.83
C SER A 42 -6.37 22.81 7.28
N ASN A 43 -7.64 22.61 7.63
CA ASN A 43 -8.12 22.72 8.99
C ASN A 43 -7.73 21.46 9.80
N LYS A 44 -6.86 21.61 10.80
CA LYS A 44 -6.36 20.51 11.62
C LYS A 44 -7.46 19.66 12.28
N THR A 45 -8.56 20.28 12.72
CA THR A 45 -9.68 19.55 13.35
C THR A 45 -10.43 18.70 12.33
N LEU A 46 -10.70 19.25 11.13
CA LEU A 46 -11.34 18.50 10.05
C LEU A 46 -10.41 17.40 9.53
N ASN A 47 -9.12 17.70 9.39
CA ASN A 47 -8.09 16.74 9.01
C ASN A 47 -8.10 15.52 9.96
N ASN A 48 -7.96 15.74 11.26
CA ASN A 48 -7.97 14.65 12.25
C ASN A 48 -9.27 13.83 12.20
N LYS A 49 -10.43 14.50 12.13
CA LYS A 49 -11.73 13.80 12.00
C LYS A 49 -11.81 12.95 10.73
N PHE A 50 -11.31 13.45 9.62
CA PHE A 50 -11.30 12.73 8.34
C PHE A 50 -10.44 11.47 8.43
N TYR A 51 -9.21 11.55 8.93
CA TYR A 51 -8.36 10.35 9.07
C TYR A 51 -8.85 9.39 10.16
N ASP A 52 -9.46 9.90 11.24
CA ASP A 52 -10.08 9.05 12.26
C ASP A 52 -11.24 8.23 11.67
N LEU A 53 -12.05 8.82 10.78
CA LEU A 53 -13.14 8.14 10.08
C LEU A 53 -12.62 7.19 9.01
N LEU A 54 -11.63 7.61 8.23
CA LEU A 54 -11.03 6.78 7.19
C LEU A 54 -10.33 5.55 7.78
N SER A 55 -9.66 5.70 8.92
CA SER A 55 -9.08 4.60 9.69
C SER A 55 -10.14 3.60 10.16
N VAL A 56 -11.30 4.09 10.65
CA VAL A 56 -12.44 3.23 10.99
C VAL A 56 -12.93 2.49 9.76
N ALA A 57 -13.16 3.18 8.64
CA ALA A 57 -13.65 2.58 7.40
C ALA A 57 -12.71 1.45 6.91
N VAL A 58 -11.41 1.70 6.84
CA VAL A 58 -10.42 0.70 6.39
C VAL A 58 -10.34 -0.48 7.34
N SER A 59 -10.37 -0.24 8.66
CA SER A 59 -10.41 -1.32 9.66
C SER A 59 -11.67 -2.19 9.52
N MET A 60 -12.82 -1.59 9.17
CA MET A 60 -14.08 -2.33 9.01
C MET A 60 -14.03 -3.30 7.85
N LEU A 61 -13.20 -3.03 6.84
CA LEU A 61 -12.97 -3.98 5.74
C LEU A 61 -12.24 -5.23 6.22
N GLY A 62 -11.31 -5.09 7.17
CA GLY A 62 -10.66 -6.22 7.81
C GLY A 62 -11.64 -7.05 8.65
N TRP A 63 -12.49 -6.41 9.44
CA TRP A 63 -13.55 -7.09 10.20
C TRP A 63 -14.59 -7.74 9.30
N SER A 64 -15.00 -7.07 8.22
CA SER A 64 -15.89 -7.64 7.18
C SER A 64 -15.28 -8.92 6.61
N SER A 65 -13.98 -8.92 6.34
CA SER A 65 -13.28 -10.08 5.79
C SER A 65 -13.36 -11.28 6.74
N ILE A 66 -13.19 -11.07 8.06
CA ILE A 66 -13.37 -12.15 9.06
C ILE A 66 -14.80 -12.67 9.05
N ALA A 67 -15.79 -11.78 9.03
CA ALA A 67 -17.19 -12.18 9.00
C ALA A 67 -17.49 -13.04 7.76
N THR A 68 -16.99 -12.64 6.58
CA THR A 68 -17.08 -13.45 5.35
C THR A 68 -16.41 -14.80 5.51
N TYR A 69 -15.19 -14.85 6.08
CA TYR A 69 -14.49 -16.11 6.32
C TYR A 69 -15.25 -17.07 7.25
N ILE A 70 -15.90 -16.53 8.30
CA ILE A 70 -16.74 -17.33 9.20
C ILE A 70 -17.97 -17.84 8.44
N LEU A 71 -18.61 -17.01 7.63
CA LEU A 71 -19.81 -17.40 6.86
C LEU A 71 -19.50 -18.49 5.84
N ILE A 72 -18.34 -18.45 5.19
CA ILE A 72 -17.94 -19.46 4.18
C ILE A 72 -17.78 -20.86 4.79
N LEU A 73 -17.59 -20.98 6.10
CA LEU A 73 -17.59 -22.28 6.78
C LEU A 73 -18.96 -22.97 6.76
N PHE A 74 -20.04 -22.21 6.53
CA PHE A 74 -21.42 -22.68 6.60
C PHE A 74 -22.20 -22.49 5.30
N ILE A 75 -21.80 -21.52 4.48
CA ILE A 75 -22.52 -21.09 3.28
C ILE A 75 -21.52 -21.05 2.11
N PRO A 76 -21.82 -21.66 0.95
CA PRO A 76 -20.96 -21.55 -0.23
C PRO A 76 -20.65 -20.09 -0.59
N ASP A 77 -19.41 -19.81 -1.00
CA ASP A 77 -18.96 -18.46 -1.36
C ASP A 77 -19.78 -17.85 -2.51
N SER A 78 -20.28 -18.68 -3.43
CA SER A 78 -21.18 -18.27 -4.51
C SER A 78 -22.51 -17.67 -4.02
N GLU A 79 -23.03 -18.12 -2.88
CA GLU A 79 -24.27 -17.59 -2.29
C GLU A 79 -24.03 -16.30 -1.50
N LEU A 80 -22.78 -16.01 -1.15
CA LEU A 80 -22.40 -14.77 -0.46
C LEU A 80 -22.11 -13.61 -1.43
N ILE A 81 -22.12 -13.83 -2.75
CA ILE A 81 -21.86 -12.79 -3.75
C ILE A 81 -23.00 -11.78 -3.75
N ILE A 82 -22.68 -10.53 -3.41
CA ILE A 82 -23.64 -9.41 -3.48
C ILE A 82 -23.50 -8.69 -4.82
N HIS A 83 -22.27 -8.50 -5.31
CA HIS A 83 -21.99 -7.71 -6.50
C HIS A 83 -20.62 -8.05 -7.10
N THR A 84 -20.42 -7.74 -8.37
CA THR A 84 -19.12 -7.84 -9.04
C THR A 84 -18.79 -6.50 -9.67
N ILE A 85 -17.61 -5.96 -9.34
CA ILE A 85 -17.10 -4.72 -9.93
C ILE A 85 -16.16 -5.09 -11.07
N GLU A 86 -16.44 -4.58 -12.27
CA GLU A 86 -15.55 -4.76 -13.42
C GLU A 86 -14.28 -3.90 -13.23
N ILE A 87 -13.14 -4.56 -13.03
CA ILE A 87 -11.85 -3.89 -12.86
C ILE A 87 -11.07 -3.97 -14.17
N LYS A 88 -11.05 -2.84 -14.91
CA LYS A 88 -10.28 -2.71 -16.15
C LYS A 88 -8.84 -3.21 -15.99
N GLY A 89 -8.38 -4.02 -16.94
CA GLY A 89 -7.04 -4.61 -16.97
C GLY A 89 -6.91 -5.96 -16.26
N TYR A 90 -7.97 -6.45 -15.63
CA TYR A 90 -8.11 -7.85 -15.23
C TYR A 90 -9.19 -8.46 -16.11
N SER A 91 -8.85 -9.45 -16.94
CA SER A 91 -9.84 -10.14 -17.77
C SER A 91 -10.65 -11.12 -16.94
N ASN A 92 -11.97 -11.17 -17.15
CA ASN A 92 -12.90 -12.16 -16.59
C ASN A 92 -12.71 -13.57 -17.20
N GLY A 93 -11.50 -13.88 -17.66
CA GLY A 93 -11.18 -15.10 -18.40
C GLY A 93 -10.38 -16.08 -17.54
N ASP A 94 -10.95 -17.26 -17.34
CA ASP A 94 -10.33 -18.52 -16.91
C ASP A 94 -10.01 -18.75 -15.42
N SER A 95 -10.49 -17.93 -14.49
CA SER A 95 -10.45 -18.26 -13.05
C SER A 95 -11.84 -18.35 -12.46
N ASP A 96 -12.15 -19.43 -11.73
CA ASP A 96 -13.42 -19.70 -11.03
C ASP A 96 -13.85 -18.64 -9.99
N PHE A 97 -13.11 -17.52 -9.87
CA PHE A 97 -13.45 -16.39 -9.02
C PHE A 97 -12.85 -15.08 -9.55
N GLU A 98 -13.71 -14.15 -9.96
CA GLU A 98 -13.31 -12.91 -10.63
C GLU A 98 -12.70 -11.88 -9.65
N THR A 99 -11.68 -11.14 -10.09
CA THR A 99 -11.18 -9.97 -9.35
C THR A 99 -12.29 -8.93 -9.27
N GLY A 100 -12.63 -8.47 -8.07
CA GLY A 100 -13.67 -7.45 -7.88
C GLY A 100 -15.03 -8.01 -7.45
N VAL A 101 -15.15 -9.32 -7.22
CA VAL A 101 -16.29 -9.92 -6.53
C VAL A 101 -16.39 -9.35 -5.11
N VAL A 102 -17.59 -8.92 -4.73
CA VAL A 102 -17.93 -8.39 -3.40
C VAL A 102 -18.84 -9.38 -2.70
N LEU A 103 -18.31 -9.99 -1.64
CA LEU A 103 -19.02 -10.93 -0.78
C LEU A 103 -19.63 -10.23 0.43
N PHE A 104 -20.71 -10.79 0.97
CA PHE A 104 -21.33 -10.34 2.21
C PHE A 104 -20.41 -10.50 3.43
N PRO A 105 -20.31 -9.49 4.33
CA PRO A 105 -21.08 -8.24 4.31
C PRO A 105 -20.54 -7.19 3.34
N PHE A 106 -19.24 -7.00 3.22
CA PHE A 106 -18.63 -6.04 2.27
C PHE A 106 -17.15 -6.40 1.98
N THR A 107 -16.90 -7.66 1.61
CA THR A 107 -15.55 -8.19 1.40
C THR A 107 -15.26 -8.29 -0.08
N MET A 108 -14.47 -7.35 -0.60
CA MET A 108 -13.98 -7.43 -1.97
C MET A 108 -12.82 -8.42 -2.08
N VAL A 109 -12.97 -9.39 -2.96
CA VAL A 109 -11.98 -10.42 -3.26
C VAL A 109 -11.17 -10.01 -4.49
N TYR A 110 -9.86 -10.15 -4.35
CA TYR A 110 -8.88 -9.96 -5.42
C TYR A 110 -8.60 -11.28 -6.16
N GLY A 111 -8.74 -12.42 -5.49
CA GLY A 111 -8.63 -13.74 -6.12
C GLY A 111 -8.68 -14.87 -5.10
N LYS A 112 -8.50 -16.11 -5.58
CA LYS A 112 -8.33 -17.29 -4.74
C LYS A 112 -6.87 -17.70 -4.67
N PHE A 113 -6.46 -18.14 -3.51
CA PHE A 113 -5.16 -18.74 -3.27
C PHE A 113 -5.40 -20.21 -2.90
N THR A 114 -4.91 -21.17 -3.68
CA THR A 114 -5.30 -22.59 -3.57
C THR A 114 -4.16 -23.48 -3.06
N PRO A 115 -3.98 -23.60 -1.73
CA PRO A 115 -3.04 -24.55 -1.13
C PRO A 115 -3.60 -25.98 -1.14
N GLY A 116 -3.31 -26.75 -2.19
CA GLY A 116 -3.80 -28.13 -2.28
C GLY A 116 -5.31 -28.20 -2.45
N ASP A 117 -6.00 -28.92 -1.56
CA ASP A 117 -7.45 -29.22 -1.68
C ASP A 117 -8.38 -28.13 -1.13
N PHE A 118 -7.82 -27.09 -0.50
CA PHE A 118 -8.60 -25.95 0.00
C PHE A 118 -8.16 -24.66 -0.68
N TYR A 119 -9.02 -23.64 -0.64
CA TYR A 119 -8.69 -22.30 -1.11
C TYR A 119 -8.88 -21.25 -0.01
N LEU A 120 -8.13 -20.17 -0.12
CA LEU A 120 -8.18 -19.00 0.72
C LEU A 120 -8.53 -17.79 -0.15
N LEU A 121 -9.52 -17.00 0.27
CA LEU A 121 -9.87 -15.75 -0.38
C LEU A 121 -8.82 -14.67 -0.12
N ARG A 122 -8.21 -14.20 -1.21
CA ARG A 122 -7.31 -13.06 -1.18
C ARG A 122 -8.11 -11.77 -1.20
N VAL A 123 -8.12 -11.02 -0.09
CA VAL A 123 -8.95 -9.79 0.00
C VAL A 123 -8.22 -8.54 -0.49
N GLY A 124 -9.00 -7.64 -1.10
CA GLY A 124 -8.53 -6.36 -1.65
C GLY A 124 -9.06 -5.12 -0.94
N GLY A 125 -10.03 -5.22 -0.01
CA GLY A 125 -10.49 -4.08 0.78
C GLY A 125 -10.95 -2.86 -0.03
N PHE A 126 -11.70 -3.07 -1.11
CA PHE A 126 -12.11 -2.05 -2.09
C PHE A 126 -10.97 -1.33 -2.82
N PHE A 127 -9.74 -1.83 -2.71
CA PHE A 127 -8.64 -1.43 -3.55
C PHE A 127 -8.54 -2.34 -4.76
N ARG A 128 -8.10 -1.77 -5.88
CA ARG A 128 -7.84 -2.50 -7.12
C ARG A 128 -6.91 -3.70 -6.91
N GLU A 129 -5.97 -3.56 -5.98
CA GLU A 129 -4.92 -4.54 -5.72
C GLU A 129 -4.75 -4.78 -4.22
N ALA A 130 -4.59 -6.04 -3.84
CA ALA A 130 -4.31 -6.44 -2.46
C ALA A 130 -3.03 -5.79 -1.90
N GLY A 131 -2.06 -5.48 -2.76
CA GLY A 131 -0.82 -4.78 -2.41
C GLY A 131 -1.04 -3.31 -2.00
N ILE A 132 -2.06 -2.64 -2.53
CA ILE A 132 -2.44 -1.29 -2.09
C ILE A 132 -3.13 -1.40 -0.73
N TYR A 133 -4.10 -2.30 -0.59
CA TYR A 133 -4.85 -2.47 0.64
C TYR A 133 -3.97 -2.73 1.86
N GLN A 134 -3.04 -3.69 1.76
CA GLN A 134 -2.12 -3.98 2.87
C GLN A 134 -1.31 -2.74 3.31
N ALA A 135 -0.90 -1.88 2.37
CA ALA A 135 -0.01 -0.76 2.65
C ALA A 135 -0.78 0.34 3.37
N ILE A 136 -2.02 0.56 2.94
CA ILE A 136 -2.97 1.47 3.58
C ILE A 136 -3.37 0.95 4.96
N SER A 137 -3.60 -0.36 5.12
CA SER A 137 -3.90 -0.98 6.41
C SER A 137 -2.73 -0.83 7.39
N CYS A 138 -1.49 -1.08 6.94
CA CYS A 138 -0.29 -0.87 7.76
C CYS A 138 -0.04 0.62 8.09
N PHE A 139 -0.34 1.54 7.16
CA PHE A 139 -0.32 2.97 7.42
C PHE A 139 -1.30 3.33 8.55
N PHE A 140 -2.55 2.89 8.45
CA PHE A 140 -3.55 3.19 9.47
C PHE A 140 -3.29 2.49 10.79
N LEU A 141 -2.65 1.32 10.77
CA LEU A 141 -2.23 0.61 11.99
C LEU A 141 -1.26 1.46 12.80
N LEU A 142 -0.27 2.06 12.13
CA LEU A 142 0.67 2.98 12.76
C LEU A 142 0.02 4.32 13.11
N TYR A 143 -0.87 4.84 12.26
CA TYR A 143 -1.66 6.05 12.56
C TYR A 143 -2.42 5.90 13.88
N GLU A 144 -3.20 4.82 14.01
CA GLU A 144 -3.96 4.51 15.22
C GLU A 144 -3.05 4.38 16.43
N PHE A 145 -1.93 3.65 16.30
CA PHE A 145 -0.98 3.51 17.40
C PHE A 145 -0.44 4.86 17.92
N PHE A 146 -0.07 5.78 17.03
CA PHE A 146 0.50 7.06 17.41
C PHE A 146 -0.53 8.11 17.87
N HIS A 147 -1.77 8.05 17.39
CA HIS A 147 -2.76 9.12 17.63
C HIS A 147 -3.89 8.72 18.59
N ASN A 148 -4.50 7.56 18.38
CA ASN A 148 -5.81 7.23 18.98
C ASN A 148 -5.78 6.02 19.92
N LYS A 149 -4.86 5.08 19.68
CA LYS A 149 -4.65 3.83 20.40
C LYS A 149 -5.90 2.95 20.52
N ARG A 150 -6.78 2.99 19.51
CA ARG A 150 -8.01 2.17 19.45
C ARG A 150 -7.65 0.75 19.04
N VAL A 151 -7.41 -0.11 20.03
CA VAL A 151 -6.93 -1.50 19.82
C VAL A 151 -7.81 -2.30 18.86
N TRP A 152 -9.14 -2.18 18.96
CA TRP A 152 -10.06 -2.89 18.07
C TRP A 152 -9.91 -2.48 16.59
N LEU A 153 -9.56 -1.22 16.31
CA LEU A 153 -9.26 -0.78 14.95
C LEU A 153 -7.94 -1.35 14.47
N MET A 154 -6.92 -1.33 15.32
CA MET A 154 -5.61 -1.92 15.03
C MET A 154 -5.70 -3.41 14.70
N ILE A 155 -6.52 -4.16 15.44
CA ILE A 155 -6.79 -5.58 15.17
C ILE A 155 -7.44 -5.74 13.79
N GLY A 156 -8.50 -4.99 13.48
CA GLY A 156 -9.13 -5.05 12.16
C GLY A 156 -8.17 -4.75 11.02
N LEU A 157 -7.29 -3.76 11.19
CA LEU A 157 -6.26 -3.38 10.20
C LEU A 157 -5.20 -4.48 10.02
N ALA A 158 -4.73 -5.08 11.11
CA ALA A 158 -3.79 -6.20 11.05
C ALA A 158 -4.41 -7.42 10.35
N ILE A 159 -5.68 -7.72 10.64
CA ILE A 159 -6.39 -8.83 10.02
C ILE A 159 -6.62 -8.56 8.54
N GLY A 160 -7.03 -7.35 8.17
CA GLY A 160 -7.12 -6.92 6.77
C GLY A 160 -5.81 -7.16 6.02
N THR A 161 -4.67 -6.78 6.61
CA THR A 161 -3.35 -7.06 6.03
C THR A 161 -3.05 -8.56 5.88
N ILE A 162 -3.35 -9.38 6.90
CA ILE A 162 -3.10 -10.83 6.86
C ILE A 162 -3.91 -11.50 5.74
N LEU A 163 -5.20 -11.17 5.64
CA LEU A 163 -6.12 -11.76 4.66
C LEU A 163 -5.85 -11.30 3.21
N THR A 164 -4.96 -10.33 3.00
CA THR A 164 -4.47 -10.02 1.64
C THR A 164 -3.59 -11.11 1.03
N PHE A 165 -3.17 -12.11 1.83
CA PHE A 165 -2.25 -13.20 1.47
C PHE A 165 -1.06 -12.74 0.59
N SER A 166 -0.56 -11.55 0.92
CA SER A 166 0.50 -10.90 0.19
C SER A 166 1.80 -11.00 0.97
N THR A 167 2.85 -11.43 0.28
CA THR A 167 4.20 -11.65 0.83
C THR A 167 4.75 -10.35 1.42
N MET A 168 4.59 -9.26 0.67
CA MET A 168 4.95 -7.92 1.11
C MET A 168 4.03 -7.39 2.21
N GLY A 169 2.81 -7.91 2.33
CA GLY A 169 1.84 -7.52 3.36
C GLY A 169 2.27 -8.02 4.72
N ILE A 170 2.69 -9.27 4.78
CA ILE A 170 3.25 -9.87 5.99
C ILE A 170 4.52 -9.14 6.40
N ALA A 171 5.45 -8.93 5.45
CA ALA A 171 6.68 -8.18 5.74
C ALA A 171 6.38 -6.77 6.27
N SER A 172 5.45 -6.06 5.64
CA SER A 172 5.03 -4.71 6.06
C SER A 172 4.33 -4.71 7.41
N LEU A 173 3.56 -5.76 7.73
CA LEU A 173 2.89 -5.92 9.02
C LEU A 173 3.89 -6.16 10.14
N PHE A 174 4.82 -7.11 9.98
CA PHE A 174 5.87 -7.36 10.98
C PHE A 174 6.73 -6.13 11.21
N LEU A 175 7.04 -5.39 10.15
CA LEU A 175 7.75 -4.13 10.24
C LEU A 175 6.93 -3.05 10.99
N ALA A 176 5.63 -2.93 10.72
CA ALA A 176 4.75 -2.04 11.47
C ALA A 176 4.68 -2.43 12.96
N LEU A 177 4.61 -3.74 13.27
CA LEU A 177 4.66 -4.25 14.64
C LEU A 177 6.02 -4.00 15.30
N ALA A 178 7.13 -4.09 14.54
CA ALA A 178 8.47 -3.75 15.02
C ALA A 178 8.56 -2.26 15.39
N ILE A 179 7.98 -1.38 14.58
CA ILE A 179 7.87 0.06 14.87
C ILE A 179 7.02 0.28 16.13
N ILE A 180 5.86 -0.37 16.25
CA ILE A 180 5.00 -0.28 17.44
C ILE A 180 5.76 -0.73 18.69
N GLY A 181 6.44 -1.87 18.64
CA GLY A 181 7.28 -2.38 19.73
C GLY A 181 8.40 -1.41 20.08
N TYR A 182 9.05 -0.83 19.07
CA TYR A 182 10.10 0.17 19.26
C TYR A 182 9.58 1.38 20.05
N TYR A 183 8.43 1.94 19.67
CA TYR A 183 7.89 3.13 20.33
C TYR A 183 7.13 2.85 21.63
N SER A 184 6.78 1.59 21.91
CA SER A 184 6.08 1.20 23.15
C SER A 184 7.03 0.98 24.33
N ILE A 185 8.30 0.67 24.08
CA ILE A 185 9.27 0.27 25.10
C ILE A 185 10.13 1.47 25.55
N LYS A 186 10.09 1.79 26.85
CA LYS A 186 10.87 2.90 27.43
C LYS A 186 12.39 2.63 27.47
N LYS A 187 12.79 1.40 27.82
CA LYS A 187 14.20 1.04 27.98
C LYS A 187 14.88 0.87 26.62
N GLN A 188 15.86 1.71 26.32
CA GLN A 188 16.49 1.75 24.98
C GLN A 188 17.09 0.42 24.53
N SER A 189 17.74 -0.33 25.42
CA SER A 189 18.32 -1.62 25.07
C SER A 189 17.26 -2.68 24.74
N LEU A 190 16.17 -2.72 25.53
CA LEU A 190 15.05 -3.63 25.27
C LEU A 190 14.30 -3.24 23.99
N ARG A 191 14.18 -1.93 23.73
CA ARG A 191 13.61 -1.39 22.50
C ARG A 191 14.38 -1.84 21.26
N ALA A 192 15.71 -1.72 21.29
CA ALA A 192 16.57 -2.18 20.20
C ALA A 192 16.46 -3.70 20.03
N LEU A 193 16.48 -4.45 21.13
CA LEU A 193 16.35 -5.91 21.11
C LEU A 193 15.02 -6.36 20.46
N VAL A 194 13.89 -5.78 20.86
CA VAL A 194 12.57 -6.14 20.30
C VAL A 194 12.46 -5.73 18.84
N PHE A 195 12.95 -4.56 18.46
CA PHE A 195 12.98 -4.14 17.06
C PHE A 195 13.82 -5.10 16.22
N ILE A 196 15.04 -5.43 16.67
CA ILE A 196 15.92 -6.37 15.99
C ILE A 196 15.28 -7.75 15.91
N ALA A 197 14.65 -8.24 16.98
CA ALA A 197 13.99 -9.55 16.98
C ALA A 197 12.83 -9.61 15.97
N LEU A 198 11.96 -8.60 15.94
CA LEU A 198 10.84 -8.55 15.00
C LEU A 198 11.30 -8.32 13.55
N ALA A 199 12.31 -7.47 13.34
CA ALA A 199 12.94 -7.28 12.04
C ALA A 199 13.65 -8.56 11.56
N ALA A 200 14.31 -9.29 12.46
CA ALA A 200 14.97 -10.55 12.16
C ALA A 200 13.97 -11.65 11.82
N ILE A 201 12.79 -11.69 12.45
CA ILE A 201 11.69 -12.61 12.10
C ILE A 201 11.08 -12.25 10.73
N THR A 202 11.09 -10.97 10.36
CA THR A 202 10.52 -10.51 9.08
C THR A 202 11.15 -11.21 7.88
N ILE A 203 12.48 -11.43 7.89
CA ILE A 203 13.19 -12.05 6.75
C ILE A 203 12.79 -13.53 6.58
N PRO A 204 12.91 -14.42 7.58
CA PRO A 204 12.45 -15.81 7.47
C PRO A 204 10.97 -15.92 7.14
N THR A 205 10.11 -15.08 7.73
CA THR A 205 8.68 -15.12 7.40
C THR A 205 8.42 -14.67 5.97
N PHE A 206 9.08 -13.61 5.51
CA PHE A 206 9.00 -13.20 4.10
C PHE A 206 9.44 -14.32 3.16
N ILE A 207 10.51 -15.05 3.50
CA ILE A 207 11.06 -16.09 2.62
C ILE A 207 10.26 -17.39 2.68
N TYR A 208 9.98 -17.88 3.88
CA TYR A 208 9.54 -19.26 4.14
C TYR A 208 8.12 -19.37 4.70
N ALA A 209 7.36 -18.28 4.82
CA ALA A 209 5.96 -18.40 5.23
C ALA A 209 5.25 -19.40 4.29
N PRO A 210 4.61 -20.45 4.82
CA PRO A 210 3.91 -21.42 3.99
C PRO A 210 2.94 -20.69 3.09
N TYR A 211 2.91 -21.09 1.81
CA TYR A 211 1.94 -20.64 0.80
C TYR A 211 2.09 -19.19 0.30
N ILE A 212 2.45 -18.26 1.19
CA ILE A 212 2.52 -16.83 0.90
C ILE A 212 3.95 -16.28 0.88
N GLY A 213 4.90 -17.01 1.44
CA GLY A 213 6.33 -16.67 1.43
C GLY A 213 6.93 -16.71 0.04
N TYR A 214 8.07 -16.03 -0.10
CA TYR A 214 8.83 -15.91 -1.35
C TYR A 214 9.09 -17.27 -2.00
N ALA A 215 9.64 -18.22 -1.22
CA ALA A 215 10.07 -19.51 -1.76
C ALA A 215 8.92 -20.36 -2.32
N GLU A 216 7.74 -20.29 -1.71
CA GLU A 216 6.56 -21.03 -2.18
C GLU A 216 5.88 -20.33 -3.35
N LYS A 217 5.86 -18.99 -3.35
CA LYS A 217 5.35 -18.23 -4.50
C LYS A 217 6.24 -18.31 -5.72
N GLU A 218 7.56 -18.45 -5.55
CA GLU A 218 8.47 -18.72 -6.66
C GLU A 218 8.17 -20.07 -7.32
N LYS A 219 7.80 -21.10 -6.55
CA LYS A 219 7.44 -22.41 -7.10
C LYS A 219 6.07 -22.42 -7.79
N THR A 220 5.09 -21.71 -7.23
CA THR A 220 3.69 -21.74 -7.68
C THR A 220 3.34 -20.65 -8.69
N HIS A 221 4.05 -19.53 -8.67
CA HIS A 221 3.82 -18.34 -9.50
C HIS A 221 5.14 -17.74 -10.01
N GLY A 222 6.15 -18.58 -10.27
CA GLY A 222 7.53 -18.17 -10.58
C GLY A 222 7.67 -17.14 -11.68
N GLU A 223 6.82 -17.19 -12.70
CA GLU A 223 6.80 -16.22 -13.80
C GLU A 223 6.55 -14.78 -13.32
N SER A 224 5.59 -14.56 -12.41
CA SER A 224 5.30 -13.22 -11.88
C SER A 224 6.45 -12.66 -11.01
N PHE A 225 7.30 -13.52 -10.45
CA PHE A 225 8.46 -13.11 -9.64
C PHE A 225 9.69 -12.87 -10.49
N SER A 226 10.00 -13.78 -11.42
CA SER A 226 11.08 -13.60 -12.38
C SER A 226 10.84 -12.34 -13.21
N GLU A 227 9.60 -12.06 -13.61
CA GLU A 227 9.21 -10.82 -14.26
C GLU A 227 9.49 -9.59 -13.40
N ARG A 228 9.18 -9.59 -12.10
CA ARG A 228 9.46 -8.44 -11.20
C ARG A 228 10.97 -8.22 -11.05
N SER A 229 11.73 -9.27 -10.79
CA SER A 229 13.19 -9.18 -10.62
C SER A 229 13.88 -8.74 -11.91
N HIS A 230 13.47 -9.29 -13.05
CA HIS A 230 13.96 -8.89 -14.36
C HIS A 230 13.60 -7.43 -14.68
N SER A 231 12.35 -7.02 -14.40
CA SER A 231 11.91 -5.63 -14.60
C SER A 231 12.67 -4.63 -13.73
N MET A 232 12.98 -4.99 -12.46
CA MET A 232 13.83 -4.18 -11.59
C MET A 232 15.25 -4.06 -12.15
N SER A 233 15.85 -5.16 -12.61
CA SER A 233 17.17 -5.15 -13.23
C SER A 233 17.20 -4.26 -14.48
N ASN A 234 16.21 -4.42 -15.36
CA ASN A 234 16.08 -3.62 -16.58
C ASN A 234 15.89 -2.13 -16.26
N GLY A 235 15.10 -1.81 -15.23
CA GLY A 235 14.92 -0.43 -14.76
C GLY A 235 16.22 0.21 -14.27
N ILE A 236 17.03 -0.54 -13.52
CA ILE A 236 18.34 -0.08 -13.03
C ILE A 236 19.33 0.11 -14.19
N GLU A 237 19.43 -0.86 -15.09
CA GLU A 237 20.32 -0.80 -16.26
C GLU A 237 19.94 0.36 -17.18
N ALA A 238 18.65 0.53 -17.47
CA ALA A 238 18.15 1.64 -18.26
C ALA A 238 18.48 3.00 -17.62
N THR A 239 18.38 3.10 -16.29
CA THR A 239 18.74 4.32 -15.55
C THR A 239 20.25 4.59 -15.63
N SER A 240 21.08 3.56 -15.66
CA SER A 240 22.52 3.70 -15.87
C SER A 240 22.85 4.28 -17.24
N ASN A 241 22.08 3.90 -18.26
CA ASN A 241 22.26 4.39 -19.63
C ASN A 241 21.66 5.80 -19.85
N ASN A 242 20.56 6.11 -19.17
CA ASN A 242 19.94 7.45 -19.20
C ASN A 242 19.40 7.83 -17.81
N PRO A 243 20.19 8.59 -17.01
CA PRO A 243 19.81 8.95 -15.64
C PRO A 243 18.56 9.84 -15.54
N LEU A 244 18.18 10.53 -16.63
CA LEU A 244 16.96 11.34 -16.69
C LEU A 244 15.71 10.51 -17.04
N GLY A 245 15.88 9.22 -17.35
CA GLY A 245 14.81 8.35 -17.78
C GLY A 245 14.43 8.56 -19.24
N TYR A 246 13.80 7.53 -19.82
CA TYR A 246 13.38 7.53 -21.22
C TYR A 246 11.96 8.07 -21.43
N GLY A 247 11.24 8.40 -20.36
CA GLY A 247 9.80 8.67 -20.42
C GLY A 247 8.97 7.38 -20.34
N VAL A 248 7.75 7.52 -19.84
CA VAL A 248 6.91 6.40 -19.38
C VAL A 248 6.50 5.43 -20.49
N GLU A 249 6.26 5.88 -21.72
CA GLU A 249 5.86 4.96 -22.79
C GLU A 249 6.97 4.56 -23.77
N ILE A 250 8.08 5.30 -23.83
CA ILE A 250 9.23 4.87 -24.66
C ILE A 250 9.91 3.68 -23.99
N PHE A 251 9.90 3.67 -22.66
CA PHE A 251 10.28 2.52 -21.85
C PHE A 251 9.12 1.52 -21.68
N ARG A 252 8.54 1.06 -22.80
CA ARG A 252 7.58 -0.06 -22.84
C ARG A 252 8.29 -1.40 -22.94
N THR A 253 9.26 -1.64 -22.06
CA THR A 253 9.63 -3.02 -21.74
C THR A 253 8.49 -3.65 -20.93
N GLN A 254 8.23 -4.94 -21.13
CA GLN A 254 7.19 -5.67 -20.38
C GLN A 254 7.38 -5.42 -18.88
N ASN A 255 6.30 -5.03 -18.18
CA ASN A 255 6.28 -4.80 -16.73
C ASN A 255 7.18 -3.66 -16.17
N SER A 256 7.57 -2.67 -17.00
CA SER A 256 8.38 -1.53 -16.56
C SER A 256 7.77 -0.65 -15.45
N GLY A 257 6.48 -0.82 -15.13
CA GLY A 257 5.77 -0.13 -14.06
C GLY A 257 5.38 -1.00 -12.87
N ILE A 258 5.90 -2.23 -12.75
CA ILE A 258 5.43 -3.21 -11.74
C ILE A 258 5.75 -2.81 -10.29
N ASN A 259 6.79 -2.02 -10.08
CA ASN A 259 7.13 -1.37 -8.81
C ASN A 259 7.98 -0.13 -9.07
N MET A 260 8.28 0.64 -8.02
CA MET A 260 8.98 1.92 -8.14
C MET A 260 10.43 1.77 -8.64
N ILE A 261 11.11 0.64 -8.34
CA ILE A 261 12.48 0.38 -8.83
C ILE A 261 12.46 0.06 -10.32
N ALA A 262 11.55 -0.80 -10.79
CA ALA A 262 11.38 -1.07 -12.21
C ALA A 262 11.04 0.21 -13.00
N ALA A 263 10.20 1.08 -12.42
CA ALA A 263 9.83 2.37 -12.99
C ALA A 263 10.98 3.40 -13.03
N MET A 264 12.16 3.10 -12.49
CA MET A 264 13.31 4.00 -12.61
C MET A 264 13.77 4.16 -14.06
N GLY A 265 13.68 3.12 -14.90
CA GLY A 265 14.08 3.24 -16.32
C GLY A 265 13.25 4.27 -17.09
N SER A 266 11.95 4.36 -16.78
CA SER A 266 11.06 5.36 -17.38
C SER A 266 11.18 6.73 -16.74
N THR A 267 11.26 6.80 -15.41
CA THR A 267 11.21 8.06 -14.65
C THR A 267 12.58 8.67 -14.34
N GLY A 268 13.66 7.92 -14.51
CA GLY A 268 15.01 8.33 -14.15
C GLY A 268 15.22 8.52 -12.64
N VAL A 269 16.45 8.90 -12.27
CA VAL A 269 16.84 9.21 -10.89
C VAL A 269 16.00 10.35 -10.30
N PRO A 270 15.75 11.49 -11.00
CA PRO A 270 14.97 12.57 -10.43
C PRO A 270 13.52 12.16 -10.13
N GLY A 271 12.87 11.42 -11.04
CA GLY A 271 11.52 10.91 -10.83
C GLY A 271 11.44 9.94 -9.66
N PHE A 272 12.39 9.01 -9.55
CA PHE A 272 12.51 8.08 -8.42
C PHE A 272 12.67 8.80 -7.09
N LEU A 273 13.58 9.78 -7.00
CA LEU A 273 13.83 10.54 -5.78
C LEU A 273 12.61 11.35 -5.34
N LEU A 274 11.88 11.94 -6.30
CA LEU A 274 10.63 12.65 -6.00
C LEU A 274 9.57 11.69 -5.44
N GLN A 275 9.41 10.51 -6.04
CA GLN A 275 8.50 9.48 -5.52
C GLN A 275 8.90 9.03 -4.12
N ALA A 276 10.18 8.69 -3.91
CA ALA A 276 10.70 8.28 -2.61
C ALA A 276 10.48 9.38 -1.56
N PHE A 277 10.72 10.64 -1.90
CA PHE A 277 10.48 11.77 -1.00
C PHE A 277 8.99 11.87 -0.60
N ILE A 278 8.08 11.80 -1.57
CA ILE A 278 6.63 11.85 -1.33
C ILE A 278 6.19 10.71 -0.42
N LEU A 279 6.61 9.49 -0.74
CA LEU A 279 6.18 8.26 -0.06
C LEU A 279 6.89 8.04 1.28
N SER A 280 8.02 8.71 1.53
CA SER A 280 8.74 8.64 2.82
C SER A 280 8.03 9.36 3.97
N GLY A 281 7.07 10.24 3.66
CA GLY A 281 6.43 11.11 4.65
C GLY A 281 7.35 12.21 5.20
N ILE A 282 8.58 12.37 4.68
CA ILE A 282 9.47 13.46 5.08
C ILE A 282 8.78 14.80 4.80
N SER A 283 8.76 15.68 5.81
CA SER A 283 8.15 17.00 5.71
C SER A 283 8.94 18.03 6.52
N ARG A 284 8.66 19.32 6.29
CA ARG A 284 9.32 20.43 6.97
C ARG A 284 9.23 20.35 8.50
N GLN A 285 8.19 19.69 9.03
CA GLN A 285 7.96 19.56 10.47
C GLN A 285 8.83 18.49 11.16
N LYS A 286 9.76 17.81 10.44
CA LYS A 286 10.74 16.84 10.98
C LYS A 286 10.14 15.86 12.03
N SER A 287 8.95 15.33 11.78
CA SER A 287 8.32 14.34 12.65
C SER A 287 8.74 12.92 12.22
N TRP A 288 9.61 12.28 13.00
CA TRP A 288 9.98 10.87 12.78
C TRP A 288 8.79 9.92 12.88
N HIS A 289 7.74 10.30 13.62
CA HIS A 289 6.48 9.54 13.66
C HIS A 289 5.80 9.50 12.29
N ARG A 290 5.78 10.64 11.59
CA ARG A 290 5.24 10.72 10.23
C ARG A 290 6.02 9.80 9.29
N VAL A 291 7.36 9.85 9.34
CA VAL A 291 8.20 8.95 8.55
C VAL A 291 7.91 7.48 8.87
N ALA A 292 7.78 7.14 10.16
CA ALA A 292 7.46 5.79 10.58
C ALA A 292 6.10 5.31 10.04
N ILE A 293 5.06 6.16 10.10
CA ILE A 293 3.71 5.85 9.58
C ILE A 293 3.72 5.62 8.06
N PHE A 294 4.52 6.39 7.32
CA PHE A 294 4.64 6.27 5.86
C PHE A 294 5.56 5.13 5.41
N PHE A 295 6.40 4.59 6.30
CA PHE A 295 7.40 3.59 5.95
C PHE A 295 6.82 2.33 5.25
N PRO A 296 5.69 1.74 5.68
CA PRO A 296 5.08 0.61 4.97
C PRO A 296 4.65 0.93 3.53
N ILE A 297 4.21 2.17 3.27
CA ILE A 297 3.85 2.64 1.92
C ILE A 297 5.11 2.69 1.05
N LEU A 298 6.20 3.29 1.54
CA LEU A 298 7.45 3.37 0.80
C LEU A 298 8.01 1.98 0.46
N ILE A 299 8.03 1.06 1.44
CA ILE A 299 8.52 -0.31 1.23
C ILE A 299 7.66 -1.07 0.22
N THR A 300 6.32 -0.95 0.33
CA THR A 300 5.42 -1.55 -0.67
C THR A 300 5.64 -0.96 -2.05
N ALA A 301 5.86 0.36 -2.15
CA ALA A 301 6.10 1.02 -3.42
C ALA A 301 7.39 0.57 -4.10
N LEU A 302 8.46 0.42 -3.32
CA LEU A 302 9.78 -0.01 -3.81
C LEU A 302 9.73 -1.40 -4.46
N PHE A 303 9.07 -2.36 -3.80
CA PHE A 303 9.24 -3.77 -4.16
C PHE A 303 7.98 -4.43 -4.71
N ALA A 304 6.78 -3.94 -4.37
CA ALA A 304 5.54 -4.66 -4.62
C ALA A 304 4.71 -4.07 -5.78
N GLN A 305 4.45 -2.76 -5.75
CA GLN A 305 3.42 -2.12 -6.57
C GLN A 305 3.68 -0.62 -6.71
N PRO A 306 3.47 0.03 -7.87
CA PRO A 306 3.51 1.49 -7.95
C PRO A 306 2.35 2.11 -7.14
N LEU A 307 2.66 2.98 -6.18
CA LEU A 307 1.63 3.63 -5.35
C LEU A 307 1.38 5.09 -5.71
N ILE A 308 2.30 5.75 -6.43
CA ILE A 308 2.23 7.20 -6.69
C ILE A 308 0.99 7.61 -7.49
N GLY A 309 0.48 6.73 -8.34
CA GLY A 309 -0.73 6.96 -9.14
C GLY A 309 -2.04 6.71 -8.38
N SER A 310 -2.00 6.18 -7.15
CA SER A 310 -3.21 5.89 -6.38
C SER A 310 -3.78 7.17 -5.75
N PRO A 311 -5.06 7.55 -6.03
CA PRO A 311 -5.72 8.72 -5.45
C PRO A 311 -5.62 8.81 -3.91
N LEU A 312 -5.55 7.66 -3.25
CA LEU A 312 -5.46 7.63 -1.80
C LEU A 312 -4.11 8.10 -1.27
N ILE A 313 -3.01 7.90 -2.00
CA ILE A 313 -1.68 8.39 -1.57
C ILE A 313 -1.63 9.91 -1.49
N TYR A 314 -2.31 10.60 -2.41
CA TYR A 314 -2.47 12.06 -2.37
C TYR A 314 -3.14 12.49 -1.06
N ILE A 315 -4.25 11.84 -0.75
CA ILE A 315 -5.01 12.08 0.48
C ILE A 315 -4.12 11.79 1.69
N LEU A 316 -3.45 10.64 1.77
CA LEU A 316 -2.59 10.31 2.90
C LEU A 316 -1.45 11.31 3.10
N SER A 317 -0.86 11.83 2.02
CA SER A 317 0.22 12.83 2.08
C SER A 317 -0.17 14.14 2.80
N MET A 318 -1.47 14.42 2.91
CA MET A 318 -2.01 15.59 3.60
C MET A 318 -2.32 15.35 5.08
N ALA A 319 -2.01 14.16 5.62
CA ALA A 319 -2.32 13.83 7.01
C ALA A 319 -1.54 14.73 7.98
N ALA A 320 -2.27 15.37 8.90
CA ALA A 320 -1.69 16.20 9.95
C ALA A 320 -1.17 15.32 11.11
N LEU A 321 -0.07 14.60 10.86
CA LEU A 321 0.51 13.60 11.77
C LEU A 321 1.39 14.21 12.88
N ASP A 322 0.92 15.32 13.44
CA ASP A 322 1.67 16.13 14.39
C ASP A 322 1.39 15.64 15.81
N THR A 323 2.26 14.76 16.33
CA THR A 323 2.09 14.02 17.60
C THR A 323 2.19 14.89 18.86
N LYS A 324 2.30 16.22 18.73
CA LYS A 324 2.30 17.16 19.86
C LYS A 324 0.93 17.36 20.51
N THR A 325 -0.14 16.74 20.01
CA THR A 325 -1.45 16.82 20.65
C THR A 325 -1.55 15.79 21.78
N HIS A 326 -1.66 16.32 23.01
CA HIS A 326 -1.93 15.63 24.26
C HIS A 326 -2.87 14.41 24.13
N PRO A 327 -2.68 13.35 24.94
CA PRO A 327 -3.68 12.29 25.05
C PRO A 327 -5.02 12.94 25.42
N ARG A 328 -6.07 12.67 24.63
CA ARG A 328 -7.44 12.97 25.04
C ARG A 328 -7.61 12.36 26.43
N ARG A 329 -7.90 13.23 27.41
CA ARG A 329 -8.11 12.88 28.81
C ARG A 329 -9.00 11.65 28.91
N HIS A 330 -8.60 10.73 29.81
CA HIS A 330 -9.50 9.79 30.46
C HIS A 330 -10.85 10.48 30.72
N ILE A 331 -11.92 9.97 30.10
CA ILE A 331 -13.21 10.03 30.77
C ILE A 331 -13.07 8.99 31.88
N GLN A 332 -12.69 9.47 33.07
CA GLN A 332 -12.94 8.75 34.30
C GLN A 332 -14.46 8.65 34.40
N THR A 333 -15.00 7.48 34.11
CA THR A 333 -16.31 7.10 34.62
C THR A 333 -16.11 6.82 36.11
N ASN A 334 -16.71 7.67 36.94
CA ASN A 334 -16.94 7.40 38.35
C ASN A 334 -17.79 6.15 38.53
#